data_AF-A0A1I5QY21-F1
#
_entry.id   AF-A0A1I5QY21-F1
#
_cell.length_a   1.000
_cell.length_b   1.000
_cell.length_c   1.000
_cell.angle_alpha   90.00
_cell.angle_beta   90.00
_cell.angle_gamma   90.00
#
_symmetry.space_group_name_H-M   'P 1'
#
loop_
_entity.id
_entity.type
_entity.pdbx_description
1 polymer ?
#
loop_
_entity_poly.entity_id
_entity_poly.type
_entity_poly.pdbx_seq_one_letter_code
_entity_poly.pdbx_strand_id
1 'polypeptide(L)'
;MKKDTQRGSAVVSVLKSDSVVSVGKDFLELGIDAVLESGALKDIPLVNTVVGIFGAAGSVRDHLFVNKLIRFMSQLSEIPQEERIAMVEKLNEDNKFSGKVGATLIEILDRMESEKKPELSAKCFAAFARDEISFEEFRHILFALERVPSFEIGKLEQFSKSTIDESLQMDESVLLSFVNAGLGKNNGGFDGGAIIPTSLCKTFVKVCIYAA
;
A
#
# COMPACT_ATOMS: atom_id res chain seq x y z
N MET A 1 -7.10 -27.39 1.77
CA MET A 1 -6.75 -25.97 1.95
C MET A 1 -5.35 -25.89 2.55
N LYS A 2 -4.34 -25.41 1.82
CA LYS A 2 -3.05 -25.03 2.43
C LYS A 2 -3.17 -23.57 2.87
N LYS A 3 -3.14 -23.35 4.19
CA LYS A 3 -3.08 -22.04 4.85
C LYS A 3 -1.78 -21.32 4.47
N ASP A 4 -1.68 -20.03 4.82
CA ASP A 4 -0.50 -19.18 4.66
C ASP A 4 0.84 -19.93 4.84
N THR A 5 1.84 -19.57 4.04
CA THR A 5 3.21 -20.11 4.18
C THR A 5 3.76 -19.78 5.58
N GLN A 6 4.85 -20.43 6.00
CA GLN A 6 5.49 -20.11 7.29
C GLN A 6 5.79 -18.61 7.42
N ARG A 7 6.31 -17.98 6.35
CA ARG A 7 6.55 -16.54 6.28
C ARG A 7 5.26 -15.72 6.30
N GLY A 8 4.24 -16.13 5.54
CA GLY A 8 2.93 -15.46 5.55
C GLY A 8 2.28 -15.46 6.94
N SER A 9 2.31 -16.61 7.62
CA SER A 9 1.79 -16.76 8.97
C SER A 9 2.53 -15.87 9.98
N ALA A 10 3.86 -15.74 9.82
CA ALA A 10 4.66 -14.87 10.66
C ALA A 10 4.33 -13.38 10.42
N VAL A 11 4.17 -12.95 9.16
CA VAL A 11 3.72 -11.59 8.83
C VAL A 11 2.34 -11.30 9.44
N VAL A 12 1.40 -12.23 9.35
CA VAL A 12 0.08 -12.12 9.99
C VAL A 12 0.20 -12.00 11.51
N SER A 13 1.06 -12.80 12.15
CA SER A 13 1.31 -12.72 13.58
C SER A 13 1.83 -11.33 14.01
N VAL A 14 2.71 -10.75 13.20
CA VAL A 14 3.24 -9.40 13.44
C VAL A 14 2.14 -8.36 13.33
N LEU A 15 1.33 -8.38 12.26
CA LEU A 15 0.22 -7.44 12.04
C LEU A 15 -0.77 -7.39 13.21
N LYS A 16 -1.04 -8.55 13.81
CA LYS A 16 -1.96 -8.70 14.95
C LYS A 16 -1.34 -8.32 16.31
N SER A 17 -0.05 -8.06 16.37
CA SER A 17 0.66 -7.79 17.63
C SER A 17 0.80 -6.29 17.94
N ASP A 18 1.10 -5.97 19.19
CA ASP A 18 1.41 -4.61 19.64
C ASP A 18 2.78 -4.11 19.19
N SER A 19 3.64 -5.00 18.70
CA SER A 19 4.98 -4.63 18.21
C SER A 19 4.91 -3.64 17.03
N VAL A 20 3.79 -3.63 16.30
CA VAL A 20 3.53 -2.65 15.23
C VAL A 20 3.32 -1.25 15.82
N VAL A 21 2.66 -1.13 16.97
CA VAL A 21 2.38 0.17 17.62
C VAL A 21 3.65 0.79 18.21
N SER A 22 4.50 -0.02 18.85
CA SER A 22 5.73 0.48 19.49
C SER A 22 6.66 1.19 18.51
N VAL A 23 6.61 0.77 17.25
CA VAL A 23 7.49 1.27 16.18
C VAL A 23 6.99 2.53 15.51
N GLY A 24 5.68 2.79 15.59
CA GLY A 24 5.10 4.05 15.14
C GLY A 24 5.77 5.25 15.81
N LYS A 25 5.97 5.20 17.13
CA LYS A 25 6.56 6.31 17.90
C LYS A 25 7.99 6.62 17.49
N ASP A 26 8.85 5.59 17.45
CA ASP A 26 10.26 5.75 17.09
C ASP A 26 10.41 6.32 15.67
N PHE A 27 9.60 5.83 14.72
CA PHE A 27 9.61 6.32 13.34
C PHE A 27 8.95 7.69 13.15
N LEU A 28 7.98 8.06 13.99
CA LEU A 28 7.36 9.39 13.94
C LEU A 28 8.31 10.46 14.47
N GLU A 29 9.05 10.16 15.54
CA GLU A 29 9.98 11.10 16.17
C GLU A 29 11.25 11.33 15.34
N LEU A 30 11.80 10.27 14.74
CA LEU A 30 13.08 10.32 14.02
C LEU A 30 12.92 10.35 12.50
N GLY A 31 11.75 9.98 11.98
CA GLY A 31 11.52 9.76 10.55
C GLY A 31 12.01 8.39 10.08
N ILE A 32 11.19 7.69 9.28
CA ILE A 32 11.50 6.32 8.82
C ILE A 32 12.85 6.28 8.08
N ASP A 33 13.14 7.26 7.22
CA ASP A 33 14.37 7.30 6.43
C ASP A 33 15.62 7.39 7.32
N ALA A 34 15.61 8.28 8.31
CA ALA A 34 16.74 8.45 9.22
C ALA A 34 16.96 7.22 10.10
N VAL A 35 15.88 6.56 10.54
CA VAL A 35 15.99 5.32 11.32
C VAL A 35 16.53 4.19 10.44
N LEU A 36 16.08 4.07 9.19
CA LEU A 36 16.57 3.06 8.25
C LEU A 36 18.07 3.23 7.93
N GLU A 37 18.56 4.47 7.82
CA GLU A 37 19.95 4.78 7.49
C GLU A 37 20.92 4.75 8.69
N SER A 38 20.45 5.08 9.90
CA SER A 38 21.30 5.26 11.09
C SER A 38 21.82 3.96 11.71
N GLY A 39 21.35 2.79 11.26
CA GLY A 39 21.68 1.50 11.87
C GLY A 39 21.02 1.25 13.23
N ALA A 40 20.28 2.23 13.76
CA ALA A 40 19.45 2.14 14.97
C ALA A 40 18.26 1.16 14.81
N LEU A 41 18.00 0.72 13.59
CA LEU A 41 17.02 -0.34 13.27
C LEU A 41 17.14 -1.59 14.15
N LYS A 42 18.36 -1.96 14.54
CA LYS A 42 18.60 -3.18 15.34
C LYS A 42 18.04 -3.09 16.75
N ASP A 43 17.78 -1.89 17.24
CA ASP A 43 17.24 -1.68 18.58
C ASP A 43 15.70 -1.73 18.59
N ILE A 44 15.08 -1.75 17.40
CA ILE A 44 13.63 -1.75 17.22
C ILE A 44 13.10 -3.20 17.16
N PRO A 45 12.26 -3.65 18.12
CA PRO A 45 11.80 -5.04 18.19
C PRO A 45 11.07 -5.56 16.95
N LEU A 46 10.26 -4.73 16.28
CA LEU A 46 9.58 -5.09 15.04
C LEU A 46 10.57 -5.36 13.91
N VAL A 47 11.61 -4.52 13.79
CA VAL A 47 12.59 -4.65 12.73
C VAL A 47 13.35 -5.97 12.90
N ASN A 48 13.78 -6.29 14.12
CA ASN A 48 14.38 -7.59 14.43
C ASN A 48 13.45 -8.76 14.11
N THR A 49 12.15 -8.61 14.36
CA THR A 49 11.15 -9.64 14.01
C THR A 49 11.04 -9.83 12.51
N VAL A 50 10.88 -8.75 11.74
CA VAL A 50 10.80 -8.78 10.28
C VAL A 50 12.08 -9.36 9.66
N VAL A 51 13.24 -8.89 10.13
CA VAL A 51 14.55 -9.43 9.74
C VAL A 51 14.68 -10.91 10.09
N GLY A 52 14.16 -11.37 11.22
CA GLY A 52 14.14 -12.77 11.60
C GLY A 52 13.26 -13.65 10.68
N ILE A 53 12.17 -13.10 10.14
CA ILE A 53 11.27 -13.82 9.22
C ILE A 53 11.91 -14.04 7.84
N PHE A 54 12.56 -13.00 7.31
CA PHE A 54 13.10 -13.03 5.94
C PHE A 54 14.60 -13.34 5.88
N GLY A 55 15.32 -13.21 7.00
CA GLY A 55 16.75 -13.40 7.14
C GLY A 55 17.55 -12.18 6.66
N ALA A 56 18.33 -11.55 7.54
CA ALA A 56 19.27 -10.47 7.16
C ALA A 56 20.52 -10.96 6.39
N ALA A 57 20.47 -12.14 5.76
CA ALA A 57 21.61 -12.72 5.06
C ALA A 57 21.34 -12.86 3.56
N GLY A 58 21.72 -11.83 2.79
CA GLY A 58 22.49 -12.12 1.58
C GLY A 58 22.25 -11.28 0.32
N SER A 59 21.10 -10.63 0.11
CA SER A 59 20.85 -9.94 -1.16
C SER A 59 20.24 -8.54 -1.01
N VAL A 60 20.54 -7.65 -1.97
CA VAL A 60 19.94 -6.31 -2.07
C VAL A 60 18.42 -6.40 -2.16
N ARG A 61 17.87 -7.43 -2.80
CA ARG A 61 16.43 -7.64 -2.92
C ARG A 61 15.78 -7.88 -1.55
N ASP A 62 16.40 -8.71 -0.71
CA ASP A 62 15.88 -9.00 0.64
C ASP A 62 15.87 -7.73 1.49
N HIS A 63 16.92 -6.92 1.41
CA HIS A 63 16.97 -5.61 2.09
C HIS A 63 15.86 -4.67 1.61
N LEU A 64 15.66 -4.54 0.29
CA LEU A 64 14.60 -3.71 -0.27
C LEU A 64 13.21 -4.20 0.18
N PHE A 65 12.97 -5.51 0.18
CA PHE A 65 11.71 -6.07 0.64
C PHE A 65 11.46 -5.82 2.13
N VAL A 66 12.48 -6.03 2.98
CA VAL A 66 12.40 -5.74 4.42
C VAL A 66 12.07 -4.27 4.66
N ASN A 67 12.70 -3.33 3.94
CA ASN A 67 12.38 -1.90 4.04
C ASN A 67 10.91 -1.62 3.68
N LYS A 68 10.41 -2.19 2.57
CA LYS A 68 8.99 -2.05 2.18
C LYS A 68 8.05 -2.59 3.25
N LEU A 69 8.36 -3.74 3.84
CA LEU A 69 7.53 -4.34 4.88
C LEU A 69 7.55 -3.53 6.16
N ILE A 70 8.70 -2.98 6.56
CA ILE A 70 8.82 -2.08 7.72
C ILE A 70 7.96 -0.83 7.50
N ARG A 71 8.07 -0.18 6.33
CA ARG A 71 7.26 1.01 5.97
C ARG A 71 5.75 0.74 5.96
N PHE A 72 5.36 -0.42 5.43
CA PHE A 72 3.97 -0.85 5.47
C PHE A 72 3.47 -0.99 6.92
N MET A 73 4.23 -1.70 7.76
CA MET A 73 3.87 -1.94 9.15
C MET A 73 3.86 -0.65 9.98
N SER A 74 4.84 0.23 9.78
CA SER A 74 4.91 1.51 10.48
C SER A 74 3.68 2.37 10.19
N GLN A 75 3.18 2.38 8.97
CA GLN A 75 1.94 3.10 8.66
C GLN A 75 0.71 2.50 9.33
N LEU A 76 0.69 1.18 9.58
CA LEU A 76 -0.38 0.53 10.35
C LEU A 76 -0.28 0.76 11.86
N SER A 77 0.81 1.36 12.35
CA SER A 77 0.98 1.66 13.78
C SER A 77 -0.05 2.65 14.31
N GLU A 78 -0.57 3.52 13.44
CA GLU A 78 -1.63 4.49 13.73
C GLU A 78 -3.02 3.84 13.87
N ILE A 79 -3.15 2.57 13.45
CA ILE A 79 -4.40 1.81 13.55
C ILE A 79 -4.41 1.03 14.86
N PRO A 80 -5.49 1.10 15.67
CA PRO A 80 -5.64 0.28 16.87
C PRO A 80 -5.44 -1.21 16.60
N GLN A 81 -4.84 -1.93 17.55
CA GLN A 81 -4.56 -3.36 17.39
C GLN A 81 -5.82 -4.17 17.06
N GLU A 82 -6.93 -3.88 17.72
CA GLU A 82 -8.22 -4.55 17.49
C GLU A 82 -8.71 -4.35 16.04
N GLU A 83 -8.59 -3.13 15.50
CA GLU A 83 -8.91 -2.84 14.09
C GLU A 83 -7.99 -3.61 13.13
N ARG A 84 -6.69 -3.73 13.43
CA ARG A 84 -5.76 -4.54 12.62
C ARG A 84 -6.11 -6.04 12.66
N ILE A 85 -6.50 -6.56 13.81
CA ILE A 85 -6.93 -7.95 13.97
C ILE A 85 -8.18 -8.21 13.14
N ALA A 86 -9.20 -7.35 13.30
CA ALA A 86 -10.44 -7.42 12.55
C ALA A 86 -10.22 -7.33 11.03
N MET A 87 -9.32 -6.44 10.59
CA MET A 87 -8.91 -6.33 9.19
C MET A 87 -8.34 -7.65 8.65
N VAL A 88 -7.40 -8.28 9.36
CA VAL A 88 -6.78 -9.54 8.92
C VAL A 88 -7.80 -10.67 8.89
N GLU A 89 -8.75 -10.71 9.82
CA GLU A 89 -9.82 -11.71 9.85
C GLU A 89 -10.79 -11.50 8.69
N LYS A 90 -11.22 -10.26 8.49
CA LYS A 90 -12.04 -9.85 7.35
C LYS A 90 -11.40 -10.21 6.03
N LEU A 91 -10.09 -10.05 5.86
CA LEU A 91 -9.40 -10.42 4.63
C LEU A 91 -9.24 -11.94 4.45
N ASN A 92 -9.21 -12.72 5.54
CA ASN A 92 -9.05 -14.17 5.49
C ASN A 92 -10.34 -14.92 5.12
N GLU A 93 -11.49 -14.25 5.04
CA GLU A 93 -12.75 -14.86 4.60
C GLU A 93 -12.62 -15.55 3.22
N ASP A 94 -13.44 -16.58 3.00
CA ASP A 94 -13.34 -17.49 1.84
C ASP A 94 -13.48 -16.79 0.49
N ASN A 95 -14.22 -15.69 0.42
CA ASN A 95 -14.44 -14.89 -0.79
C ASN A 95 -13.38 -13.79 -1.02
N LYS A 96 -12.38 -13.66 -0.14
CA LYS A 96 -11.36 -12.60 -0.17
C LYS A 96 -9.96 -13.16 -0.44
N PHE A 97 -9.07 -13.15 0.55
CA PHE A 97 -7.75 -13.79 0.44
C PHE A 97 -7.77 -15.25 0.87
N SER A 98 -8.93 -15.80 1.27
CA SER A 98 -9.16 -17.24 1.48
C SER A 98 -8.09 -17.90 2.36
N GLY A 99 -7.77 -17.27 3.50
CA GLY A 99 -6.76 -17.76 4.44
C GLY A 99 -5.29 -17.50 4.04
N LYS A 100 -5.03 -16.65 3.05
CA LYS A 100 -3.68 -16.35 2.51
C LYS A 100 -3.28 -14.88 2.60
N VAL A 101 -3.74 -14.17 3.63
CA VAL A 101 -3.48 -12.73 3.79
C VAL A 101 -1.97 -12.44 3.79
N GLY A 102 -1.19 -13.19 4.56
CA GLY A 102 0.24 -12.96 4.69
C GLY A 102 1.00 -13.21 3.38
N ALA A 103 0.72 -14.32 2.71
CA ALA A 103 1.33 -14.62 1.41
C ALA A 103 0.96 -13.58 0.35
N THR A 104 -0.30 -13.17 0.30
CA THR A 104 -0.79 -12.15 -0.65
C THR A 104 -0.14 -10.79 -0.39
N LEU A 105 0.01 -10.39 0.88
CA LEU A 105 0.68 -9.15 1.25
C LEU A 105 2.15 -9.16 0.83
N ILE A 106 2.87 -10.25 1.10
CA ILE A 106 4.27 -10.42 0.68
C ILE A 106 4.38 -10.24 -0.84
N GLU A 107 3.50 -10.90 -1.59
CA GLU A 107 3.49 -10.84 -3.04
C GLU A 107 3.20 -9.43 -3.59
N ILE A 108 2.24 -8.71 -3.00
CA ILE A 108 1.92 -7.33 -3.38
C ILE A 108 3.10 -6.39 -3.12
N LEU A 109 3.70 -6.46 -1.93
CA LEU A 109 4.81 -5.57 -1.55
C LEU A 109 6.07 -5.85 -2.36
N ASP A 110 6.34 -7.11 -2.71
CA ASP A 110 7.50 -7.48 -3.54
C ASP A 110 7.41 -6.82 -4.93
N ARG A 111 6.21 -6.75 -5.52
CA ARG A 111 5.96 -6.15 -6.84
C ARG A 111 6.03 -4.62 -6.88
N MET A 112 5.87 -3.94 -5.75
CA MET A 112 5.91 -2.47 -5.73
C MET A 112 7.32 -1.96 -6.02
N GLU A 113 7.50 -1.16 -7.06
CA GLU A 113 8.84 -0.69 -7.47
C GLU A 113 9.47 0.34 -6.52
N SER A 114 8.69 0.96 -5.64
CA SER A 114 9.17 2.02 -4.73
C SER A 114 8.86 1.72 -3.27
N GLU A 115 9.55 2.45 -2.39
CA GLU A 115 9.37 2.38 -0.95
C GLU A 115 8.14 3.15 -0.43
N LYS A 116 7.63 4.13 -1.19
CA LYS A 116 6.45 4.95 -0.79
C LYS A 116 5.11 4.24 -1.00
N LYS A 117 5.02 3.36 -2.00
CA LYS A 117 3.79 2.61 -2.31
C LYS A 117 3.35 1.68 -1.16
N PRO A 118 4.26 0.99 -0.44
CA PRO A 118 3.93 0.28 0.79
C PRO A 118 3.14 1.13 1.81
N GLU A 119 3.56 2.37 2.07
CA GLU A 119 2.86 3.27 3.00
C GLU A 119 1.43 3.57 2.51
N LEU A 120 1.27 3.89 1.22
CA LEU A 120 -0.06 4.12 0.64
C LEU A 120 -0.95 2.87 0.69
N SER A 121 -0.38 1.69 0.43
CA SER A 121 -1.14 0.45 0.52
C SER A 121 -1.63 0.21 1.95
N ALA A 122 -0.81 0.45 2.98
CA ALA A 122 -1.24 0.37 4.38
C ALA A 122 -2.44 1.28 4.68
N LYS A 123 -2.47 2.51 4.15
CA LYS A 123 -3.64 3.40 4.26
C LYS A 123 -4.89 2.81 3.58
N CYS A 124 -4.74 2.22 2.40
CA CYS A 124 -5.85 1.55 1.73
C CYS A 124 -6.36 0.31 2.51
N PHE A 125 -5.46 -0.42 3.17
CA PHE A 125 -5.82 -1.50 4.10
C PHE A 125 -6.61 -0.97 5.30
N ALA A 126 -6.20 0.17 5.87
CA ALA A 126 -6.93 0.86 6.94
C ALA A 126 -8.35 1.24 6.52
N ALA A 127 -8.50 1.87 5.36
CA ALA A 127 -9.80 2.25 4.80
C ALA A 127 -10.70 1.03 4.60
N PHE A 128 -10.15 -0.09 4.12
CA PHE A 128 -10.89 -1.35 4.00
C PHE A 128 -11.30 -1.92 5.38
N ALA A 129 -10.42 -1.82 6.38
CA ALA A 129 -10.70 -2.26 7.75
C ALA A 129 -11.88 -1.49 8.35
N ARG A 130 -11.96 -0.18 8.10
CA ARG A 130 -12.99 0.74 8.57
C ARG A 130 -14.27 0.75 7.73
N ASP A 131 -14.40 -0.17 6.78
CA ASP A 131 -15.56 -0.25 5.87
C ASP A 131 -15.77 1.02 5.01
N GLU A 132 -14.72 1.83 4.81
CA GLU A 132 -14.78 3.02 3.95
C GLU A 132 -14.74 2.65 2.46
N ILE A 133 -14.18 1.49 2.14
CA ILE A 133 -14.15 0.91 0.79
C ILE A 133 -14.51 -0.58 0.83
N SER A 134 -15.13 -1.06 -0.24
CA SER A 134 -15.41 -2.47 -0.45
C SER A 134 -14.13 -3.28 -0.73
N PHE A 135 -14.22 -4.61 -0.62
CA PHE A 135 -13.09 -5.49 -0.98
C PHE A 135 -12.72 -5.38 -2.46
N GLU A 136 -13.71 -5.17 -3.33
CA GLU A 136 -13.47 -4.99 -4.76
C GLU A 136 -12.71 -3.70 -5.05
N GLU A 137 -13.14 -2.58 -4.46
CA GLU A 137 -12.42 -1.31 -4.56
C GLU A 137 -11.01 -1.44 -3.99
N PHE A 138 -10.85 -2.05 -2.82
CA PHE A 138 -9.55 -2.31 -2.20
C PHE A 138 -8.60 -3.07 -3.14
N ARG A 139 -9.05 -4.16 -3.77
CA ARG A 139 -8.21 -4.92 -4.71
C ARG A 139 -7.85 -4.11 -5.96
N HIS A 140 -8.80 -3.32 -6.49
CA HIS A 140 -8.52 -2.45 -7.63
C HIS A 140 -7.54 -1.32 -7.28
N ILE A 141 -7.62 -0.75 -6.08
CA ILE A 141 -6.66 0.26 -5.62
C ILE A 141 -5.26 -0.36 -5.44
N LEU A 142 -5.15 -1.56 -4.86
CA LEU A 142 -3.86 -2.25 -4.74
C LEU A 142 -3.23 -2.53 -6.10
N PHE A 143 -4.04 -2.95 -7.08
CA PHE A 143 -3.60 -3.14 -8.46
C PHE A 143 -3.15 -1.81 -9.08
N ALA A 144 -3.91 -0.72 -8.90
CA ALA A 144 -3.55 0.59 -9.40
C ALA A 144 -2.23 1.10 -8.79
N LEU A 145 -2.04 0.91 -7.47
CA LEU A 145 -0.81 1.25 -6.75
C LEU A 145 0.40 0.48 -7.27
N GLU A 146 0.24 -0.80 -7.60
CA GLU A 146 1.30 -1.60 -8.23
C GLU A 146 1.72 -0.98 -9.57
N ARG A 147 0.75 -0.57 -10.39
CA ARG A 147 0.97 -0.15 -11.79
C ARG A 147 1.36 1.31 -11.98
N VAL A 148 0.82 2.23 -11.19
CA VAL A 148 1.09 3.67 -11.35
C VAL A 148 2.56 3.97 -11.00
N PRO A 149 3.36 4.64 -11.84
CA PRO A 149 4.73 4.98 -11.49
C PRO A 149 4.79 5.85 -10.21
N SER A 150 5.69 5.53 -9.28
CA SER A 150 5.77 6.23 -7.99
C SER A 150 5.99 7.75 -8.12
N PHE A 151 6.76 8.17 -9.13
CA PHE A 151 7.02 9.58 -9.40
C PHE A 151 5.80 10.36 -9.96
N GLU A 152 4.70 9.67 -10.30
CA GLU A 152 3.47 10.29 -10.80
C GLU A 152 2.33 10.29 -9.79
N ILE A 153 2.47 9.57 -8.68
CA ILE A 153 1.45 9.52 -7.62
C ILE A 153 1.08 10.93 -7.13
N GLY A 154 2.07 11.83 -7.03
CA GLY A 154 1.82 13.23 -6.61
C GLY A 154 0.91 14.02 -7.55
N LYS A 155 0.74 13.59 -8.80
CA LYS A 155 -0.15 14.23 -9.78
C LYS A 155 -1.59 13.71 -9.70
N LEU A 156 -1.84 12.60 -8.98
CA LEU A 156 -3.17 11.99 -8.89
C LEU A 156 -4.19 12.90 -8.21
N GLU A 157 -3.76 13.75 -7.27
CA GLU A 157 -4.68 14.73 -6.66
C GLU A 157 -5.25 15.65 -7.73
N GLN A 158 -4.38 16.35 -8.45
CA GLN A 158 -4.77 17.29 -9.49
C GLN A 158 -5.64 16.58 -10.53
N PHE A 159 -5.20 15.41 -11.00
CA PHE A 159 -5.95 14.62 -11.98
C PHE A 159 -7.33 14.17 -11.47
N SER A 160 -7.46 13.78 -10.21
CA SER A 160 -8.75 13.33 -9.64
C SER A 160 -9.83 14.41 -9.65
N LYS A 161 -9.41 15.69 -9.69
CA LYS A 161 -10.26 16.89 -9.66
C LYS A 161 -10.35 17.58 -11.03
N SER A 162 -9.59 17.12 -12.04
CA SER A 162 -9.45 17.84 -13.30
C SER A 162 -10.75 17.86 -14.11
N THR A 163 -11.00 19.00 -14.73
CA THR A 163 -11.94 19.16 -15.85
C THR A 163 -11.40 18.52 -17.13
N ILE A 164 -12.23 18.47 -18.17
CA ILE A 164 -11.83 17.98 -19.50
C ILE A 164 -10.68 18.84 -20.05
N ASP A 165 -10.84 20.16 -20.00
CA ASP A 165 -9.85 21.10 -20.55
C ASP A 165 -8.51 21.01 -19.81
N GLU A 166 -8.53 20.90 -18.48
CA GLU A 166 -7.31 20.71 -17.69
C GLU A 166 -6.62 19.39 -18.00
N SER A 167 -7.38 18.31 -18.20
CA SER A 167 -6.81 17.00 -18.55
C SER A 167 -6.15 17.03 -19.93
N LEU A 168 -6.72 17.74 -20.91
CA LEU A 168 -6.13 17.90 -22.24
C LEU A 168 -4.79 18.66 -22.22
N GLN A 169 -4.48 19.40 -21.16
CA GLN A 169 -3.19 20.09 -20.97
C GLN A 169 -2.16 19.23 -20.21
N MET A 170 -2.54 18.06 -19.70
CA MET A 170 -1.61 17.17 -19.02
C MET A 170 -0.73 16.42 -20.02
N ASP A 171 0.48 16.10 -19.59
CA ASP A 171 1.42 15.31 -20.39
C ASP A 171 0.80 13.94 -20.77
N GLU A 172 0.89 13.59 -22.05
CA GLU A 172 0.30 12.36 -22.60
C GLU A 172 0.79 11.11 -21.88
N SER A 173 2.09 11.03 -21.54
CA SER A 173 2.66 9.86 -20.89
C SER A 173 2.11 9.65 -19.47
N VAL A 174 1.81 10.75 -18.76
CA VAL A 174 1.15 10.74 -17.45
C VAL A 174 -0.29 10.22 -17.58
N LEU A 175 -1.04 10.71 -18.57
CA LEU A 175 -2.41 10.26 -18.80
C LEU A 175 -2.46 8.78 -19.15
N LEU A 176 -1.53 8.30 -20.01
CA LEU A 176 -1.43 6.90 -20.37
C LEU A 176 -1.06 6.02 -19.17
N SER A 177 -0.19 6.48 -18.27
CA SER A 177 0.14 5.73 -17.06
C SER A 177 -1.07 5.58 -16.13
N PHE A 178 -1.88 6.64 -16.00
CA PHE A 178 -3.12 6.60 -15.22
C PHE A 178 -4.15 5.67 -15.85
N VAL A 179 -4.30 5.67 -17.17
CA VAL A 179 -5.16 4.69 -17.87
C VAL A 179 -4.68 3.27 -17.64
N ASN A 180 -3.37 3.01 -17.77
CA ASN A 180 -2.78 1.67 -17.57
C ASN A 180 -2.93 1.17 -16.12
N ALA A 181 -3.01 2.08 -15.15
CA ALA A 181 -3.30 1.77 -13.75
C ALA A 181 -4.81 1.67 -13.44
N GLY A 182 -5.71 1.90 -14.40
CA GLY A 182 -7.16 1.94 -14.19
C GLY A 182 -7.68 3.21 -13.49
N LEU A 183 -6.82 4.22 -13.35
CA LEU A 183 -7.12 5.50 -12.72
C LEU A 183 -7.64 6.54 -13.73
N GLY A 184 -7.33 6.38 -15.01
CA GLY A 184 -7.86 7.17 -16.11
C GLY A 184 -8.75 6.37 -17.04
N LYS A 185 -9.69 7.03 -17.72
CA LYS A 185 -10.47 6.46 -18.82
C LYS A 185 -10.73 7.49 -19.91
N ASN A 186 -10.84 7.07 -21.16
CA ASN A 186 -11.34 7.94 -22.22
C ASN A 186 -12.85 8.17 -22.03
N ASN A 187 -13.31 9.41 -22.19
CA ASN A 187 -14.72 9.77 -22.01
C ASN A 187 -15.62 9.48 -23.22
N GLY A 188 -15.07 9.06 -24.37
CA GLY A 188 -15.81 8.79 -25.60
C GLY A 188 -16.31 10.05 -26.32
N GLY A 189 -15.66 11.20 -26.08
CA GLY A 189 -16.02 12.47 -26.71
C GLY A 189 -15.77 12.50 -28.22
N PHE A 190 -16.34 13.52 -28.89
CA PHE A 190 -16.08 13.78 -30.30
C PHE A 190 -14.59 14.13 -30.51
N ASP A 191 -14.03 13.79 -31.67
CA ASP A 191 -12.61 14.02 -32.02
C ASP A 191 -11.60 13.32 -31.08
N GLY A 192 -11.91 12.10 -30.64
CA GLY A 192 -11.02 11.28 -29.79
C GLY A 192 -11.21 11.49 -28.28
N GLY A 193 -11.97 12.50 -27.87
CA GLY A 193 -12.34 12.75 -26.48
C GLY A 193 -11.15 13.17 -25.59
N ALA A 194 -11.31 13.00 -24.28
CA ALA A 194 -10.27 13.28 -23.30
C ALA A 194 -10.16 12.12 -22.30
N ILE A 195 -8.97 11.93 -21.75
CA ILE A 195 -8.78 11.07 -20.58
C ILE A 195 -9.32 11.81 -19.36
N ILE A 196 -10.14 11.16 -18.56
CA ILE A 196 -10.72 11.72 -17.33
C ILE A 196 -10.50 10.75 -16.16
N PRO A 197 -10.49 11.23 -14.90
CA PRO A 197 -10.34 10.34 -13.75
C PRO A 197 -11.51 9.36 -13.63
N THR A 198 -11.20 8.12 -13.26
CA THR A 198 -12.21 7.11 -12.91
C THR A 198 -12.78 7.37 -11.51
N SER A 199 -13.90 6.71 -11.17
CA SER A 199 -14.39 6.69 -9.79
C SER A 199 -13.36 6.08 -8.85
N LEU A 200 -12.68 5.02 -9.27
CA LEU A 200 -11.57 4.39 -8.55
C LEU A 200 -10.46 5.40 -8.24
N CYS A 201 -10.07 6.26 -9.18
CA CYS A 201 -9.09 7.31 -8.95
C CYS A 201 -9.52 8.27 -7.84
N LYS A 202 -10.77 8.72 -7.85
CA LYS A 202 -11.30 9.61 -6.81
C LYS A 202 -11.33 8.92 -5.44
N THR A 203 -11.76 7.66 -5.39
CA THR A 203 -11.73 6.86 -4.16
C THR A 203 -10.31 6.66 -3.66
N PHE A 204 -9.37 6.27 -4.52
CA PHE A 204 -7.96 6.09 -4.18
C PHE A 204 -7.37 7.38 -3.57
N VAL A 205 -7.53 8.52 -4.24
CA VAL A 205 -7.04 9.80 -3.73
C VAL A 205 -7.66 10.12 -2.36
N LYS A 206 -8.97 9.93 -2.20
CA LYS A 206 -9.68 10.17 -0.94
C LYS A 206 -9.13 9.31 0.21
N VAL A 207 -8.97 8.01 0.00
CA VAL A 207 -8.75 7.05 1.10
C VAL A 207 -7.30 6.66 1.33
N CYS A 208 -6.39 6.92 0.39
CA CYS A 208 -4.98 6.56 0.56
C CYS A 208 -4.03 7.77 0.50
N ILE A 209 -4.44 8.89 -0.13
CA ILE A 209 -3.63 10.13 -0.11
C ILE A 209 -4.12 11.06 1.00
N TYR A 210 -5.44 11.25 1.12
CA TYR A 210 -6.08 12.10 2.14
C TYR A 210 -6.67 11.34 3.33
N ALA A 211 -6.23 10.10 3.57
CA ALA A 211 -6.64 9.36 4.77
C ALA A 211 -6.39 10.24 6.00
N ALA A 212 -7.47 10.60 6.70
CA ALA A 212 -7.43 11.37 7.94
C ALA A 212 -6.91 10.52 9.10
#